data_AF-A0A1T4YSG4-F1
#
_entry.id   AF-A0A1T4YSG4-F1
#
_cell.length_a   1.000
_cell.length_b   1.000
_cell.length_c   1.000
_cell.angle_alpha   90.00
_cell.angle_beta   90.00
_cell.angle_gamma   90.00
#
_symmetry.space_group_name_H-M   'P 1'
#
loop_
_entity.id
_entity.type
_entity.pdbx_description
1 polymer ?
#
loop_
_entity_poly.entity_id
_entity_poly.type
_entity_poly.pdbx_seq_one_letter_code
_entity_poly.pdbx_strand_id
1 'polypeptide(L)'
;MLPEGWIPHRRADGEVVGWIELDGDDIAAFDLLGRRVTPPGADWHEAEQALDERGIGYLADQYTLTTPEGEHLPVRIGEATTEQVTVVEDEFGGASVIGADPATHVLPFPVPEDLLRAR
;
A
#
# COMPACT_ATOMS: atom_id res chain seq x y z
N MET A 1 -12.31 -1.90 3.68
CA MET A 1 -12.49 -2.71 4.91
C MET A 1 -11.45 -3.81 4.88
N LEU A 2 -10.83 -4.16 6.01
CA LEU A 2 -9.85 -5.25 6.08
C LEU A 2 -10.52 -6.59 5.72
N PRO A 3 -9.95 -7.40 4.80
CA PRO A 3 -10.45 -8.74 4.54
C PRO A 3 -10.45 -9.61 5.80
N GLU A 4 -11.44 -10.49 5.92
CA GLU A 4 -11.50 -11.44 7.04
C GLU A 4 -10.33 -12.42 6.96
N GLY A 5 -9.71 -12.73 8.11
CA GLY A 5 -8.57 -13.67 8.19
C GLY A 5 -7.19 -13.03 8.05
N TRP A 6 -7.10 -11.73 7.73
CA TRP A 6 -5.83 -11.03 7.67
C TRP A 6 -5.29 -10.71 9.07
N ILE A 7 -4.15 -11.29 9.41
CA ILE A 7 -3.49 -11.16 10.72
C ILE A 7 -2.46 -10.03 10.63
N PRO A 8 -2.53 -8.98 11.48
CA PRO A 8 -1.57 -7.88 11.42
C PRO A 8 -0.18 -8.33 11.87
N HIS A 9 0.82 -8.12 11.01
CA HIS A 9 2.24 -8.31 11.35
C HIS A 9 2.83 -7.01 11.91
N ARG A 10 3.56 -7.13 13.02
CA ARG A 10 4.17 -5.99 13.71
C ARG A 10 5.66 -6.20 13.85
N ARG A 11 6.42 -5.15 13.55
CA ARG A 11 7.85 -5.10 13.85
C ARG A 11 8.10 -5.04 15.35
N ALA A 12 9.36 -5.21 15.74
CA ALA A 12 9.78 -5.19 17.14
C ALA A 12 9.46 -3.87 17.88
N ASP A 13 9.32 -2.76 17.15
CA ASP A 13 8.91 -1.45 17.67
C ASP A 13 7.38 -1.28 17.78
N GLY A 14 6.61 -2.27 17.34
CA GLY A 14 5.15 -2.27 17.37
C GLY A 14 4.48 -1.69 16.13
N GLU A 15 5.25 -1.18 15.16
CA GLU A 15 4.76 -0.67 13.89
C GLU A 15 4.12 -1.81 13.07
N VAL A 16 2.88 -1.60 12.60
CA VAL A 16 2.23 -2.53 11.66
C VAL A 16 2.83 -2.29 10.29
N VAL A 17 3.39 -3.33 9.68
CA VAL A 17 4.02 -3.24 8.35
C VAL A 17 3.27 -3.99 7.26
N GLY A 18 2.24 -4.73 7.63
CA GLY A 18 1.33 -5.41 6.72
C GLY A 18 0.49 -6.46 7.42
N TRP A 19 -0.03 -7.39 6.63
CA TRP A 19 -0.87 -8.48 7.09
C TRP A 19 -0.40 -9.81 6.50
N ILE A 20 -0.63 -10.89 7.24
CA ILE A 20 -0.43 -12.25 6.78
C ILE A 20 -1.79 -12.94 6.75
N GLU A 21 -2.10 -13.57 5.64
CA GLU A 21 -3.27 -14.42 5.45
C GLU A 21 -2.83 -15.88 5.40
N LEU A 22 -3.61 -16.73 6.05
CA LEU A 22 -3.52 -18.18 5.95
C LEU A 22 -4.79 -18.68 5.26
N ASP A 23 -4.66 -19.10 4.00
CA ASP A 23 -5.77 -19.70 3.24
C ASP A 23 -5.45 -21.17 2.93
N GLY A 24 -5.97 -22.06 3.78
CA GLY A 24 -5.63 -23.48 3.75
C GLY A 24 -4.14 -23.71 4.00
N ASP A 25 -3.43 -24.16 2.96
CA ASP A 25 -1.98 -24.40 2.99
C ASP A 25 -1.17 -23.25 2.34
N ASP A 26 -1.80 -22.22 1.78
CA ASP A 26 -1.10 -21.03 1.24
C ASP A 26 -0.95 -19.97 2.33
N ILE A 27 0.27 -19.44 2.45
CA ILE A 27 0.56 -18.29 3.30
C ILE A 27 0.93 -17.13 2.39
N ALA A 28 0.26 -16.00 2.60
CA ALA A 28 0.44 -14.80 1.82
C ALA A 28 0.60 -13.58 2.72
N ALA A 29 1.70 -12.85 2.56
CA ALA A 29 1.84 -11.52 3.13
C ALA A 29 1.38 -10.42 2.16
N PHE A 30 0.73 -9.41 2.71
CA PHE A 30 0.24 -8.22 2.02
C PHE A 30 0.75 -6.95 2.69
N ASP A 31 1.22 -5.98 1.90
CA ASP A 31 1.66 -4.68 2.41
C ASP A 31 0.49 -3.78 2.85
N LEU A 32 0.77 -2.58 3.38
CA LEU A 32 -0.23 -1.59 3.82
C LEU A 32 -1.15 -1.05 2.72
N LEU A 33 -0.89 -1.35 1.45
CA LEU A 33 -1.80 -1.08 0.34
C LEU A 33 -2.61 -2.32 -0.05
N GLY A 34 -2.41 -3.44 0.64
CA GLY A 34 -3.06 -4.72 0.41
C GLY A 34 -2.48 -5.50 -0.77
N ARG A 35 -1.22 -5.25 -1.15
CA ARG A 35 -0.56 -5.92 -2.28
C ARG A 35 0.25 -7.10 -1.79
N ARG A 36 0.13 -8.26 -2.45
CA ARG A 36 0.90 -9.45 -2.08
C ARG A 36 2.40 -9.19 -2.28
N VAL A 37 3.19 -9.46 -1.25
CA VAL A 37 4.66 -9.27 -1.27
C VAL A 37 5.43 -10.59 -1.24
N THR A 38 4.73 -11.70 -1.01
CA THR A 38 5.30 -13.06 -0.96
C THR A 38 5.10 -13.78 -2.28
N PRO A 39 6.07 -14.63 -2.69
CA PRO A 39 5.85 -15.57 -3.78
C PRO A 39 4.81 -16.65 -3.39
N PRO A 40 4.25 -17.39 -4.36
CA PRO A 40 3.39 -18.54 -4.08
C PRO A 40 4.13 -19.63 -3.30
N GLY A 41 3.46 -20.23 -2.31
CA GLY A 41 4.03 -21.33 -1.50
C GLY A 41 5.04 -20.89 -0.45
N ALA A 42 5.07 -19.59 -0.10
CA ALA A 42 5.85 -19.09 1.02
C ALA A 42 5.36 -19.72 2.33
N ASP A 43 6.27 -19.88 3.29
CA ASP A 43 5.91 -20.23 4.67
C ASP A 43 5.69 -18.98 5.56
N TRP A 44 5.33 -19.21 6.82
CA TRP A 44 5.08 -18.13 7.79
C TRP A 44 6.31 -17.26 8.02
N HIS A 45 7.50 -17.87 8.14
CA HIS A 45 8.72 -17.14 8.42
C HIS A 45 9.14 -16.27 7.23
N GLU A 46 9.01 -16.79 6.01
CA GLU A 46 9.23 -16.05 4.77
C GLU A 46 8.25 -14.88 4.64
N ALA A 47 6.99 -15.06 5.05
CA ALA A 47 5.98 -14.01 5.06
C ALA A 47 6.31 -12.86 6.04
N GLU A 48 6.72 -13.19 7.27
CA GLU A 48 7.18 -12.20 8.26
C GLU A 48 8.42 -11.45 7.76
N GLN A 49 9.41 -12.19 7.25
CA GLN A 49 10.66 -11.61 6.74
C GLN A 49 10.40 -10.66 5.56
N ALA A 50 9.52 -11.03 4.63
CA ALA A 50 9.18 -10.18 3.48
C ALA A 50 8.58 -8.84 3.91
N LEU A 51 7.75 -8.82 4.96
CA LEU A 51 7.18 -7.59 5.50
C LEU A 51 8.20 -6.76 6.28
N ASP A 52 9.03 -7.41 7.10
CA ASP A 52 10.06 -6.74 7.88
C ASP A 52 11.13 -6.07 7.00
N GLU A 53 11.56 -6.75 5.94
CA GLU A 53 12.54 -6.23 4.99
C GLU A 53 11.98 -5.10 4.13
N ARG A 54 10.70 -5.19 3.74
CA ARG A 54 10.02 -4.13 2.97
C ARG A 54 9.78 -2.89 3.82
N GLY A 55 9.35 -3.06 5.07
CA GLY A 55 8.91 -1.97 5.94
C GLY A 55 7.80 -1.13 5.30
N ILE A 56 7.70 0.15 5.71
CA ILE A 56 6.70 1.11 5.18
C ILE A 56 7.29 2.21 4.31
N GLY A 57 8.61 2.18 4.05
CA GLY A 57 9.31 3.26 3.35
C GLY A 57 8.73 3.57 1.97
N TYR A 58 8.19 2.56 1.30
CA TYR A 58 7.53 2.69 0.00
C TYR A 58 6.33 3.64 0.01
N LEU A 59 5.70 3.91 1.17
CA LEU A 59 4.61 4.88 1.25
C LEU A 59 5.08 6.32 0.93
N ALA A 60 6.37 6.61 1.08
CA ALA A 60 6.95 7.91 0.77
C ALA A 60 7.36 8.08 -0.71
N ASP A 61 7.24 7.02 -1.52
CA ASP A 61 7.61 7.06 -2.93
C ASP A 61 6.62 7.88 -3.76
N GLN A 62 7.03 8.22 -4.99
CA GLN A 62 6.11 8.78 -5.98
C GLN A 62 5.42 7.64 -6.73
N TYR A 63 4.13 7.82 -6.98
CA TYR A 63 3.28 6.87 -7.66
C TYR A 63 2.67 7.48 -8.93
N THR A 64 2.15 6.61 -9.78
CA THR A 64 1.27 6.95 -10.89
C THR A 64 -0.13 6.42 -10.59
N LEU A 65 -1.12 7.31 -10.53
CA LEU A 65 -2.54 6.99 -10.46
C LEU A 65 -3.10 6.89 -11.89
N THR A 66 -3.83 5.82 -12.18
CA THR A 66 -4.63 5.71 -13.41
C THR A 66 -6.06 6.18 -13.10
N THR A 67 -6.56 7.21 -13.77
CA THR A 67 -7.94 7.68 -13.57
C THR A 67 -8.96 6.76 -14.26
N PRO A 68 -10.27 6.85 -13.93
CA PRO A 68 -11.32 6.13 -14.67
C PRO A 68 -11.34 6.44 -16.17
N GLU A 69 -10.89 7.64 -16.56
CA GLU A 69 -10.76 8.09 -17.94
C GLU A 69 -9.47 7.57 -18.62
N GLY A 70 -8.59 6.90 -17.89
CA GLY A 70 -7.33 6.34 -18.37
C GLY A 70 -6.15 7.32 -18.38
N GLU A 71 -6.26 8.45 -17.69
CA GLU A 71 -5.16 9.40 -17.51
C GLU A 71 -4.17 8.90 -16.45
N HIS A 72 -2.90 9.27 -16.58
CA HIS A 72 -1.84 8.91 -15.64
C HIS A 72 -1.33 10.15 -14.89
N LEU A 73 -1.65 10.22 -13.61
CA LEU A 73 -1.31 11.37 -12.76
C LEU A 73 -0.17 11.01 -11.80
N PRO A 74 0.87 11.86 -11.67
CA PRO A 74 1.86 11.69 -10.61
C PRO A 74 1.20 12.00 -9.26
N VAL A 75 1.32 11.10 -8.29
CA VAL A 75 0.71 11.25 -6.96
C VAL A 75 1.66 10.78 -5.86
N ARG A 76 1.36 11.15 -4.61
CA ARG A 76 1.96 10.59 -3.39
C ARG A 76 0.88 10.04 -2.48
N ILE A 77 1.22 9.06 -1.66
CA ILE A 77 0.30 8.54 -0.64
C ILE A 77 0.25 9.55 0.51
N GLY A 78 -0.95 10.07 0.77
CA GLY A 78 -1.21 10.96 1.91
C GLY A 78 -1.60 10.18 3.17
N GLU A 79 -2.45 9.16 3.01
CA GLU A 79 -2.92 8.31 4.10
C GLU A 79 -3.19 6.90 3.59
N ALA A 80 -2.84 5.88 4.37
CA ALA A 80 -3.16 4.49 4.08
C ALA A 80 -3.86 3.85 5.30
N THR A 81 -5.11 3.45 5.11
CA THR A 81 -5.90 2.75 6.11
C THR A 81 -6.52 1.50 5.50
N THR A 82 -7.08 0.63 6.35
CA THR A 82 -7.82 -0.56 5.90
C THR A 82 -9.23 -0.22 5.38
N GLU A 83 -9.67 1.03 5.50
CA GLU A 83 -10.93 1.51 4.92
C GLU A 83 -10.71 2.06 3.51
N GLN A 84 -9.68 2.90 3.35
CA GLN A 84 -9.33 3.59 2.12
C GLN A 84 -7.86 4.04 2.11
N VAL A 85 -7.36 4.33 0.91
CA VAL A 85 -6.06 4.96 0.70
C VAL A 85 -6.28 6.30 0.01
N THR A 86 -5.70 7.36 0.57
CA THR A 86 -5.78 8.70 0.01
C THR A 86 -4.47 9.02 -0.69
N VAL A 87 -4.56 9.47 -1.94
CA VAL A 87 -3.41 9.95 -2.72
C VAL A 87 -3.61 11.41 -3.11
N VAL A 88 -2.51 12.15 -3.19
CA VAL A 88 -2.49 13.58 -3.48
C VAL A 88 -1.68 13.79 -4.75
N GLU A 89 -2.22 14.57 -5.69
CA GLU A 89 -1.52 14.93 -6.91
C GLU A 89 -0.20 15.66 -6.61
N ASP A 90 0.85 15.20 -7.26
CA ASP A 90 2.22 15.68 -7.08
C ASP A 90 2.80 16.14 -8.43
N GLU A 91 2.12 17.11 -9.04
CA GLU A 91 2.66 17.82 -10.19
C GLU A 91 3.86 18.68 -9.74
N PHE A 92 5.05 18.35 -10.27
CA PHE A 92 6.30 19.07 -10.00
C PHE A 92 6.73 19.20 -8.53
N GLY A 93 6.30 18.30 -7.64
CA GLY A 93 6.62 18.41 -6.20
C GLY A 93 5.61 19.26 -5.41
N GLY A 94 4.51 19.67 -6.05
CA GLY A 94 3.50 20.58 -5.49
C GLY A 94 2.83 20.07 -4.22
N ALA A 95 2.74 18.75 -4.03
CA ALA A 95 2.10 18.14 -2.86
C ALA A 95 2.76 18.54 -1.53
N SER A 96 4.03 18.93 -1.56
CA SER A 96 4.81 19.31 -0.36
C SER A 96 4.94 20.83 -0.17
N VAL A 97 4.31 21.64 -1.03
CA VAL A 97 4.43 23.11 -1.00
C VAL A 97 3.42 23.70 -0.01
N ILE A 98 3.90 24.50 0.94
CA ILE A 98 3.03 25.21 1.91
C ILE A 98 2.10 26.17 1.17
N GLY A 99 0.78 25.99 1.36
CA GLY A 99 -0.24 26.82 0.73
C GLY A 99 -0.72 26.32 -0.64
N ALA A 100 -0.21 25.18 -1.13
CA ALA A 100 -0.82 24.46 -2.23
C ALA A 100 -2.10 23.75 -1.75
N ASP A 101 -3.06 23.61 -2.66
CA ASP A 101 -4.29 22.83 -2.48
C ASP A 101 -4.37 21.77 -3.60
N PRO A 102 -3.44 20.79 -3.60
CA PRO A 102 -3.40 19.76 -4.63
C PRO A 102 -4.64 18.87 -4.57
N ALA A 103 -5.10 18.41 -5.73
CA ALA A 103 -6.24 17.52 -5.80
C ALA A 103 -5.96 16.20 -5.08
N THR A 104 -6.99 15.69 -4.39
CA THR A 104 -6.93 14.48 -3.58
C THR A 104 -7.87 13.43 -4.14
N HIS A 105 -7.40 12.18 -4.22
CA HIS A 105 -8.16 11.03 -4.72
C HIS A 105 -8.24 9.95 -3.65
N VAL A 106 -9.40 9.32 -3.53
CA VAL A 106 -9.66 8.25 -2.57
C VAL A 106 -9.75 6.92 -3.32
N LEU A 107 -8.91 5.97 -2.91
CA LEU A 107 -8.83 4.64 -3.48
C LEU A 107 -9.37 3.62 -2.47
N PRO A 108 -10.00 2.52 -2.94
CA PRO A 108 -10.40 1.45 -2.03
C PRO A 108 -9.18 0.75 -1.43
N PHE A 109 -9.40 0.10 -0.28
CA PHE A 109 -8.47 -0.88 0.26
C PHE A 109 -9.07 -2.29 0.13
N PRO A 110 -8.32 -3.29 -0.38
CA PRO A 110 -6.99 -3.21 -0.99
C PRO A 110 -6.93 -2.33 -2.25
N VAL A 111 -5.77 -1.73 -2.54
CA VAL A 111 -5.57 -0.87 -3.71
C VAL A 111 -5.29 -1.73 -4.95
N PRO A 112 -6.13 -1.67 -6.00
CA PRO A 112 -5.87 -2.38 -7.25
C PRO A 112 -4.54 -1.93 -7.89
N GLU A 113 -3.75 -2.88 -8.38
CA GLU A 113 -2.40 -2.61 -8.91
C GLU A 113 -2.43 -1.83 -10.23
N ASP A 114 -3.48 -1.99 -11.02
CA ASP A 114 -3.74 -1.22 -12.24
C ASP A 114 -4.09 0.24 -11.94
N LEU A 115 -4.64 0.52 -10.76
CA LEU A 115 -5.03 1.85 -10.33
C LEU A 115 -3.83 2.67 -9.82
N LEU A 116 -2.90 2.07 -9.09
CA LEU A 116 -1.78 2.80 -8.47
C LEU A 116 -0.47 2.03 -8.59
N ARG A 117 0.53 2.59 -9.28
CA ARG A 117 1.84 1.94 -9.49
C ARG A 117 2.99 2.80 -8.97
N ALA A 118 3.98 2.20 -8.33
CA ALA A 118 5.21 2.89 -7.96
C ALA A 118 5.97 3.34 -9.22
N ARG A 119 6.62 4.50 -9.15
CA ARG A 119 7.40 5.07 -10.26
C ARG A 119 8.86 4.64 -10.24
#